data_AF-Q9P9V2-F1
#
_entry.id   AF-Q9P9V2-F1
#
_cell.length_a   1.000
_cell.length_b   1.000
_cell.length_c   1.000
_cell.angle_alpha   90.00
_cell.angle_beta   90.00
_cell.angle_gamma   90.00
#
_symmetry.space_group_name_H-M   'P 1'
#
loop_
_entity.id
_entity.type
_entity.pdbx_description
1 polymer ?
#
loop_
_entity_poly.entity_id
_entity_poly.type
_entity_poly.pdbx_seq_one_letter_code
_entity_poly.pdbx_strand_id
1 'polypeptide(L)'
;MKVLESEAFSDQKIREYAQQLAGDVPLKEVKEGVYVAKLSDGTKVTLRSVSSSNNETKARWTIDIRNNPSLSKAGNKKIEIKFR
;
A
#
# COMPACT_ATOMS: atom_id res chain seq x y z
N MET A 1 9.87 -0.19 13.28
CA MET A 1 8.94 0.39 12.29
C MET A 1 9.57 1.63 11.70
N LYS A 2 9.66 1.75 10.37
CA LYS A 2 10.10 3.00 9.73
C LYS A 2 8.84 3.86 9.50
N VAL A 3 8.62 4.82 10.39
CA VAL A 3 7.57 5.83 10.25
C VAL A 3 8.15 6.90 9.34
N LEU A 4 7.70 6.94 8.09
CA LEU A 4 7.90 8.12 7.25
C LEU A 4 6.95 9.19 7.80
N GLU A 5 7.44 10.40 8.05
CA GLU A 5 6.64 11.53 8.55
C GLU A 5 5.45 11.77 7.62
N SER A 6 4.30 11.17 7.94
CA SER A 6 3.11 11.13 7.10
C SER A 6 2.30 12.43 7.13
N GLU A 7 2.73 13.41 7.94
CA GLU A 7 2.12 14.74 7.98
C GLU A 7 2.33 15.54 6.68
N ALA A 8 3.30 15.17 5.82
CA ALA A 8 3.60 15.87 4.56
C ALA A 8 3.03 15.21 3.28
N PHE A 9 2.34 14.07 3.40
CA PHE A 9 1.77 13.35 2.25
C PHE A 9 0.27 13.64 2.13
N SER A 10 -0.10 14.31 1.03
CA SER A 10 -1.49 14.38 0.58
C SER A 10 -1.95 13.01 0.06
N ASP A 11 -3.25 12.76 0.05
CA ASP A 11 -3.84 11.53 -0.51
C ASP A 11 -3.35 11.25 -1.94
N GLN A 12 -3.18 12.31 -2.73
CA GLN A 12 -2.60 12.26 -4.07
C GLN A 12 -1.19 11.67 -4.05
N LYS A 13 -0.28 12.18 -3.20
CA LYS A 13 1.09 11.65 -3.09
C LYS A 13 1.13 10.22 -2.60
N ILE A 14 0.19 9.81 -1.74
CA ILE A 14 0.09 8.42 -1.27
C ILE A 14 -0.29 7.49 -2.43
N ARG A 15 -1.24 7.92 -3.27
CA ARG A 15 -1.64 7.19 -4.48
C ARG A 15 -0.51 7.10 -5.50
N GLU A 16 0.22 8.20 -5.71
CA GLU A 16 1.42 8.23 -6.56
C GLU A 16 2.51 7.29 -6.06
N TYR A 17 2.78 7.31 -4.75
CA TYR A 17 3.75 6.39 -4.14
C TYR A 17 3.32 4.92 -4.28
N ALA A 18 2.03 4.63 -4.09
CA ALA A 18 1.50 3.30 -4.33
C ALA A 18 1.64 2.88 -5.81
N GLN A 19 1.47 3.80 -6.75
CA GLN A 19 1.69 3.56 -8.18
C GLN A 19 3.17 3.32 -8.50
N GLN A 20 4.09 4.08 -7.89
CA GLN A 20 5.54 3.84 -8.04
C GLN A 20 5.93 2.42 -7.58
N LEU A 21 5.33 1.92 -6.51
CA LEU A 21 5.54 0.54 -6.04
C LEU A 21 4.95 -0.51 -6.98
N ALA A 22 3.93 -0.15 -7.76
CA ALA A 22 3.30 -1.02 -8.75
C ALA A 22 4.00 -0.97 -10.14
N GLY A 23 4.91 -0.01 -10.35
CA GLY A 23 5.57 0.22 -11.63
C GLY A 23 4.57 0.62 -12.73
N ASP A 24 4.70 0.02 -13.91
CA ASP A 24 3.81 0.28 -15.05
C ASP A 24 2.44 -0.39 -14.95
N VAL A 25 2.21 -1.21 -13.91
CA VAL A 25 0.91 -1.84 -13.69
C VAL A 25 -0.01 -0.86 -12.96
N PRO A 26 -1.12 -0.42 -13.57
CA PRO A 26 -1.99 0.57 -12.94
C PRO A 26 -2.73 -0.02 -11.73
N LEU A 27 -2.82 0.76 -10.66
CA LEU A 27 -3.71 0.48 -9.54
C LEU A 27 -5.17 0.64 -9.98
N LYS A 28 -5.93 -0.45 -9.94
CA LYS A 28 -7.37 -0.44 -10.29
C LYS A 28 -8.22 -0.47 -9.04
N GLU A 29 -9.25 0.37 -8.99
CA GLU A 29 -10.23 0.34 -7.92
C GLU A 29 -11.08 -0.93 -8.04
N VAL A 30 -11.07 -1.75 -7.00
CA VAL A 30 -11.84 -3.01 -6.94
C VAL A 30 -13.02 -2.91 -5.96
N LYS A 31 -12.96 -1.93 -5.07
CA LYS A 31 -14.01 -1.53 -4.13
C LYS A 31 -13.70 -0.08 -3.76
N GLU A 32 -14.73 0.69 -3.40
CA GLU A 32 -14.56 2.06 -2.91
C GLU A 32 -13.42 2.15 -1.88
N GLY A 33 -12.41 2.96 -2.21
CA GLY A 33 -11.23 3.16 -1.35
C GLY A 33 -10.22 2.01 -1.32
N VAL A 34 -10.35 0.99 -2.18
CA VAL A 34 -9.42 -0.14 -2.29
C VAL A 34 -8.95 -0.29 -3.73
N TYR A 35 -7.65 -0.08 -3.92
CA TYR A 35 -6.97 -0.15 -5.21
C TYR A 35 -5.94 -1.28 -5.21
N VAL A 36 -5.89 -2.04 -6.29
CA VAL A 36 -5.03 -3.23 -6.40
C VAL A 36 -4.30 -3.25 -7.73
N ALA A 37 -3.01 -3.60 -7.67
CA ALA A 37 -2.19 -3.97 -8.81
C ALA A 37 -1.62 -5.37 -8.58
N LYS A 38 -1.66 -6.21 -9.62
CA LYS A 38 -1.05 -7.55 -9.65
C LYS A 38 0.02 -7.54 -10.74
N LEU A 39 1.27 -7.67 -10.32
CA LEU A 39 2.43 -7.66 -11.22
C LEU A 39 2.66 -9.06 -11.78
N SER A 40 3.41 -9.13 -12.88
CA SER A 40 3.71 -10.39 -13.59
C SER A 40 4.54 -11.37 -12.75
N ASP A 41 5.31 -10.87 -11.79
CA ASP A 41 6.12 -11.66 -10.85
C ASP A 41 5.28 -12.25 -9.69
N GLY A 42 3.97 -12.02 -9.68
CA GLY A 42 3.06 -12.46 -8.62
C GLY A 42 2.93 -11.46 -7.46
N THR A 43 3.71 -10.38 -7.45
CA THR A 43 3.60 -9.31 -6.45
C THR A 43 2.21 -8.68 -6.50
N LYS A 44 1.59 -8.53 -5.33
CA LYS A 44 0.32 -7.83 -5.16
C LYS A 44 0.53 -6.57 -4.33
N VAL A 45 0.31 -5.41 -4.94
CA VAL A 45 0.27 -4.11 -4.27
C VAL A 45 -1.19 -3.76 -4.01
N THR A 46 -1.51 -3.35 -2.78
CA THR A 46 -2.88 -2.97 -2.38
C THR A 46 -2.82 -1.68 -1.60
N LEU A 47 -3.45 -0.62 -2.13
CA LEU A 47 -3.71 0.62 -1.41
C LEU A 47 -5.14 0.59 -0.89
N ARG A 48 -5.34 0.76 0.42
CA ARG A 48 -6.66 0.80 1.04
C ARG A 48 -6.81 2.01 1.96
N SER A 49 -7.93 2.72 1.84
CA SER A 49 -8.36 3.70 2.85
C SER A 49 -8.81 2.94 4.09
N VAL A 50 -8.43 3.42 5.26
CA VAL A 50 -8.93 2.84 6.51
C VAL A 50 -10.27 3.52 6.77
N SER A 51 -11.37 2.78 6.75
CA SER A 51 -12.68 3.35 7.02
C SER A 51 -12.67 4.00 8.41
N SER A 52 -13.40 5.10 8.55
CA SER A 52 -13.49 6.04 9.68
C SER A 52 -13.70 5.42 11.09
N SER A 53 -13.94 4.12 11.19
CA SER A 53 -14.13 3.37 12.43
C SER A 53 -12.84 2.88 13.12
N ASN A 54 -11.64 3.07 12.54
CA ASN A 54 -10.39 2.54 13.12
C ASN A 54 -9.66 3.59 13.98
N ASN A 55 -10.25 3.96 15.12
CA ASN A 55 -9.77 5.00 16.05
C ASN A 55 -8.39 4.70 16.66
N GLU A 56 -7.91 3.44 16.57
CA GLU A 56 -6.64 3.01 17.17
C GLU A 56 -5.40 3.34 16.32
N THR A 57 -5.51 3.40 14.98
CA THR A 57 -4.33 3.52 14.11
C THR A 57 -4.08 4.92 13.57
N LYS A 58 -5.10 5.79 13.58
CA LYS A 58 -5.13 7.12 12.94
C LYS A 58 -4.69 7.12 11.47
N ALA A 59 -4.62 5.96 10.83
CA ALA A 59 -4.10 5.84 9.48
C ALA A 59 -5.20 6.22 8.48
N ARG A 60 -4.91 7.14 7.57
CA ARG A 60 -5.78 7.52 6.44
C ARG A 60 -5.71 6.48 5.32
N TRP A 61 -4.50 5.98 5.06
CA TRP A 61 -4.23 5.00 4.01
C TRP A 61 -3.25 3.93 4.48
N THR A 62 -3.38 2.72 3.93
CA THR A 62 -2.43 1.62 4.13
C THR A 62 -2.04 1.04 2.77
N ILE A 63 -0.74 0.82 2.55
CA ILE A 63 -0.22 0.06 1.41
C ILE A 63 0.24 -1.31 1.93
N ASP A 64 -0.27 -2.39 1.35
CA ASP A 64 0.29 -3.73 1.51
C ASP A 64 1.03 -4.16 0.24
N ILE A 65 2.19 -4.81 0.42
CA ILE A 65 2.89 -5.54 -0.64
C ILE A 65 2.98 -7.00 -0.21
N ARG A 66 2.46 -7.92 -1.03
CA ARG A 66 2.46 -9.37 -0.76
C ARG A 66 2.99 -10.14 -1.96
N ASN A 67 3.39 -11.39 -1.72
CA ASN A 67 3.79 -12.36 -2.75
C ASN A 67 4.95 -11.90 -3.63
N ASN A 68 5.76 -10.96 -3.14
CA ASN A 68 6.94 -10.53 -3.85
C ASN A 68 8.06 -11.58 -3.70
N PRO A 69 8.65 -12.08 -4.81
CA PRO A 69 9.69 -13.10 -4.76
C PRO A 69 10.91 -12.68 -3.92
N SER A 70 11.33 -11.42 -3.97
CA SER A 70 12.45 -10.91 -3.19
C SER A 70 12.14 -10.87 -1.69
N LEU A 71 10.90 -10.54 -1.30
CA LEU A 71 10.47 -10.59 0.10
C LEU A 71 10.43 -12.02 0.64
N SER A 72 9.92 -12.96 -0.17
CA SER A 72 9.86 -14.37 0.21
C SER A 72 11.25 -14.97 0.45
N LYS A 73 12.24 -14.60 -0.37
CA LYS A 73 13.65 -14.99 -0.19
C LYS A 73 14.24 -14.44 1.12
N ALA A 74 13.77 -13.28 1.57
CA ALA A 74 14.15 -12.66 2.83
C ALA A 74 13.32 -13.14 4.04
N GLY A 75 12.48 -14.17 3.89
CA GLY A 75 11.62 -14.72 4.96
C GLY A 75 10.39 -13.88 5.31
N ASN A 76 10.22 -12.70 4.71
CA ASN A 76 9.09 -11.82 4.96
C ASN A 76 7.97 -12.04 3.92
N LYS A 77 6.75 -12.32 4.38
CA LYS A 77 5.62 -12.60 3.47
C LYS A 77 4.84 -11.34 3.06
N LYS A 78 5.06 -10.23 3.76
CA LYS A 78 4.29 -9.00 3.62
C LYS A 78 5.09 -7.78 4.07
N ILE A 79 4.96 -6.68 3.33
CA ILE A 79 5.26 -5.32 3.81
C ILE A 79 3.93 -4.58 4.01
N GLU A 80 3.83 -3.81 5.10
CA GLU A 80 2.69 -2.93 5.38
C GLU A 80 3.21 -1.53 5.73
N ILE A 81 2.72 -0.51 5.02
CA ILE A 81 3.05 0.89 5.20
C ILE A 81 1.77 1.64 5.58
N LYS A 82 1.76 2.31 6.73
CA LYS A 82 0.61 3.06 7.24
C LYS A 82 0.89 4.56 7.17
N PHE A 83 -0.03 5.31 6.58
CA PHE A 83 0.02 6.77 6.51
C PHE A 83 -0.98 7.34 7.50
N ARG A 84 -0.50 8.02 8.55
CA ARG A 84 -1.31 8.73 9.55
C ARG A 84 -1.53 10.17 9.15
#